data_AF-A0A7C3HC78-F1
#
_entry.id   AF-A0A7C3HC78-F1
#
_cell.length_a   1.000
_cell.length_b   1.000
_cell.length_c   1.000
_cell.angle_alpha   90.00
_cell.angle_beta   90.00
_cell.angle_gamma   90.00
#
_symmetry.space_group_name_H-M   'P 1'
#
loop_
_entity.id
_entity.type
_entity.pdbx_description
1 polymer ?
#
loop_
_entity_poly.entity_id
_entity_poly.type
_entity_poly.pdbx_seq_one_letter_code
_entity_poly.pdbx_strand_id
1 'polypeptide(L)'
;NSFFEGVDMEKQAAKQKAFLTMAFGGPNNYTGEDMRKGHAHLVAKGLNDSHFDAVVENLGATLKELSVPDNLIAEVAAIAETTRNDVLGR
;
A
#
# COMPACT_ATOMS: atom_id res chain seq x y z
N ASN A 1 13.17 0.23 -10.17
CA ASN A 1 12.28 0.45 -9.01
C ASN A 1 13.10 1.00 -7.85
N SER A 2 13.46 2.29 -7.87
CA SER A 2 14.46 2.91 -6.98
C SER A 2 13.98 3.21 -5.56
N PHE A 3 12.66 3.28 -5.33
CA PHE A 3 12.09 3.51 -4.00
C PHE A 3 12.39 2.39 -3.01
N PHE A 4 12.71 1.19 -3.51
CA PHE A 4 13.02 0.01 -2.71
C PHE A 4 14.53 -0.29 -2.65
N GLU A 5 15.38 0.61 -3.13
CA GLU A 5 16.83 0.42 -3.06
C GLU A 5 17.30 0.38 -1.59
N GLY A 6 18.04 -0.67 -1.23
CA GLY A 6 18.49 -0.90 0.15
C GLY A 6 17.39 -1.39 1.10
N VAL A 7 16.18 -1.69 0.61
CA VAL A 7 15.10 -2.25 1.43
C VAL A 7 15.27 -3.77 1.55
N ASP A 8 15.23 -4.25 2.79
CA ASP A 8 15.09 -5.67 3.09
C ASP A 8 13.70 -6.16 2.66
N MET A 9 13.66 -6.95 1.58
CA MET A 9 12.41 -7.37 0.96
C MET A 9 11.61 -8.39 1.76
N GLU A 10 12.26 -9.17 2.65
CA GLU A 10 11.54 -10.06 3.55
C GLU A 10 10.76 -9.25 4.59
N LYS A 11 11.41 -8.24 5.17
CA LYS A 11 10.75 -7.29 6.07
C LYS A 11 9.68 -6.48 5.34
N GLN A 12 9.92 -6.11 4.08
CA GLN A 12 8.94 -5.38 3.28
C GLN A 12 7.69 -6.22 3.01
N ALA A 13 7.86 -7.50 2.63
CA ALA A 13 6.73 -8.41 2.44
C ALA A 13 5.93 -8.61 3.74
N ALA A 14 6.61 -8.74 4.88
CA ALA A 14 5.94 -8.83 6.18
C ALA A 14 5.12 -7.56 6.52
N LYS A 15 5.66 -6.37 6.24
CA LYS A 15 4.94 -5.10 6.41
C LYS A 15 3.73 -5.01 5.47
N GLN A 16 3.87 -5.40 4.20
CA GLN A 16 2.78 -5.38 3.24
C GLN A 16 1.67 -6.35 3.63
N LYS A 17 2.02 -7.53 4.14
CA LYS A 17 1.06 -8.47 4.70
C LYS A 17 0.30 -7.86 5.89
N ALA A 18 1.00 -7.21 6.82
CA ALA A 18 0.36 -6.55 7.96
C ALA A 18 -0.57 -5.40 7.53
N PHE A 19 -0.17 -4.63 6.52
CA PHE A 19 -0.99 -3.59 5.91
C PHE A 19 -2.26 -4.18 5.29
N LEU A 20 -2.14 -5.24 4.48
CA LEU A 20 -3.29 -5.92 3.88
C LEU A 20 -4.21 -6.51 4.95
N THR A 21 -3.67 -7.12 6.02
CA THR A 21 -4.47 -7.60 7.15
C THR A 21 -5.31 -6.48 7.77
N MET A 22 -4.74 -5.28 7.95
CA MET A 22 -5.48 -4.11 8.45
C MET A 22 -6.55 -3.66 7.49
N ALA A 23 -6.18 -3.50 6.21
CA ALA A 23 -7.11 -3.10 5.17
C ALA A 23 -8.31 -4.06 5.08
N PHE A 24 -8.10 -5.37 5.32
CA PHE A 24 -9.17 -6.36 5.32
C PHE A 24 -9.90 -6.53 6.66
N GLY A 25 -9.81 -5.55 7.56
CA GLY A 25 -10.55 -5.55 8.84
C GLY A 25 -9.96 -6.46 9.92
N GLY A 26 -8.72 -6.95 9.72
CA GLY A 26 -7.96 -7.68 10.73
C GLY A 26 -7.33 -6.74 11.76
N PRO A 27 -6.96 -7.26 12.95
CA PRO A 27 -6.37 -6.46 14.01
C PRO A 27 -5.02 -5.89 13.58
N ASN A 28 -4.87 -4.57 13.65
CA ASN A 28 -3.60 -3.87 13.46
C ASN A 28 -3.61 -2.55 14.24
N ASN A 29 -2.42 -2.08 14.63
CA ASN A 29 -2.15 -0.81 15.29
C ASN A 29 -1.63 0.28 14.33
N TYR A 30 -1.73 0.09 13.01
CA TYR A 30 -1.24 1.08 12.04
C TYR A 30 -2.11 2.34 12.08
N THR A 31 -1.48 3.48 12.34
CA THR A 31 -2.14 4.79 12.28
C THR A 31 -1.82 5.50 10.96
N GLY A 32 -2.68 6.43 10.54
CA GLY A 32 -2.37 7.33 9.41
C GLY A 32 -1.09 8.14 9.63
N GLU A 33 -0.76 8.46 10.89
CA GLU A 33 0.49 9.12 11.26
C GLU A 33 1.73 8.26 10.94
N ASP A 34 1.66 6.94 11.15
CA ASP A 34 2.74 6.01 10.80
C ASP A 34 2.95 5.91 9.29
N MET A 35 1.86 5.92 8.51
CA MET A 35 1.92 5.97 7.05
C MET A 35 2.60 7.25 6.57
N ARG A 36 2.20 8.39 7.13
CA ARG A 36 2.75 9.71 6.78
C ARG A 36 4.24 9.81 7.09
N LYS A 37 4.65 9.45 8.31
CA LYS A 37 6.07 9.45 8.71
C LYS A 37 6.89 8.45 7.90
N GLY A 38 6.34 7.26 7.67
CA GLY A 38 7.00 6.20 6.92
C GLY A 38 7.33 6.57 5.48
N HIS A 39 6.46 7.33 4.81
CA HIS A 39 6.62 7.67 3.39
C HIS A 39 7.17 9.07 3.11
N ALA A 40 7.26 9.95 4.12
CA ALA A 40 7.73 11.34 3.94
C ALA A 40 9.08 11.45 3.20
N HIS A 41 10.03 10.58 3.51
CA HIS A 41 11.34 10.56 2.84
C HIS A 41 11.29 10.07 1.38
N LEU A 42 10.26 9.30 1.00
CA LEU A 42 10.02 8.87 -0.38
C LEU A 42 9.30 9.97 -1.17
N VAL A 43 8.37 10.71 -0.53
CA VAL A 43 7.75 11.91 -1.10
C VAL A 43 8.82 12.95 -1.45
N ALA A 44 9.79 13.18 -0.56
CA ALA A 44 10.94 14.03 -0.84
C ALA A 44 11.81 13.55 -2.02
N LYS A 45 11.73 12.26 -2.38
CA LYS A 45 12.41 11.64 -3.54
C LYS A 45 11.53 11.55 -4.80
N GLY A 46 10.31 12.10 -4.77
CA GLY A 46 9.40 12.13 -5.93
C GLY A 46 8.29 11.08 -5.92
N LEU A 47 8.01 10.42 -4.79
CA LEU A 47 6.79 9.61 -4.65
C LEU A 47 5.56 10.51 -4.90
N ASN A 48 4.62 10.04 -5.73
CA ASN A 48 3.48 10.81 -6.20
C ASN A 48 2.30 9.88 -6.53
N ASP A 49 1.18 10.46 -6.98
CA ASP A 49 -0.04 9.71 -7.32
C ASP A 49 0.19 8.56 -8.31
N SER A 50 1.00 8.73 -9.36
CA SER A 50 1.25 7.65 -10.34
C SER A 50 1.95 6.42 -9.73
N HIS A 51 2.81 6.64 -8.72
CA HIS A 51 3.46 5.54 -8.02
C HIS A 51 2.49 4.82 -7.09
N PHE A 52 1.60 5.57 -6.45
CA PHE A 52 0.53 5.01 -5.64
C PHE A 52 -0.43 4.18 -6.50
N ASP A 53 -0.86 4.72 -7.64
CA ASP A 53 -1.72 4.05 -8.61
C ASP A 53 -1.09 2.73 -9.07
N ALA A 54 0.21 2.73 -9.39
CA ALA A 54 0.93 1.52 -9.77
C ALA A 54 0.93 0.45 -8.67
N VAL A 55 1.00 0.83 -7.38
CA VAL A 55 0.91 -0.14 -6.27
C VAL A 55 -0.50 -0.73 -6.17
N VAL A 56 -1.54 0.09 -6.32
CA VAL A 56 -2.93 -0.37 -6.31
C VAL A 56 -3.24 -1.26 -7.51
N GLU A 57 -2.73 -0.91 -8.70
CA GLU A 57 -2.86 -1.71 -9.92
C GLU A 57 -2.21 -3.09 -9.75
N ASN A 58 -0.98 -3.15 -9.24
CA ASN A 58 -0.29 -4.41 -8.97
C ASN A 58 -1.04 -5.27 -7.95
N LEU A 59 -1.64 -4.66 -6.92
CA LEU A 59 -2.49 -5.37 -5.96
C LEU A 59 -3.73 -5.96 -6.63
N GLY A 60 -4.44 -5.16 -7.43
CA GLY A 60 -5.62 -5.61 -8.18
C GLY A 60 -5.29 -6.75 -9.15
N ALA A 61 -4.20 -6.62 -9.91
CA ALA A 61 -3.73 -7.66 -10.83
C ALA A 61 -3.39 -8.96 -10.10
N THR A 62 -2.66 -8.87 -8.97
CA THR A 62 -2.32 -10.05 -8.15
C THR A 62 -3.57 -10.77 -7.64
N LEU A 63 -4.57 -10.03 -7.14
CA LEU A 63 -5.81 -10.62 -6.65
C LEU A 63 -6.61 -11.26 -7.80
N LYS A 64 -6.60 -10.64 -8.99
CA LYS A 64 -7.23 -11.21 -10.18
C LYS A 64 -6.57 -12.53 -10.60
N GLU A 65 -5.24 -12.60 -10.59
CA GLU A 65 -4.48 -13.84 -10.85
C GLU A 65 -4.82 -14.94 -9.84
N LEU A 66 -5.05 -14.56 -8.58
CA LEU A 66 -5.50 -15.46 -7.52
C LEU A 66 -7.00 -15.80 -7.59
N SER A 67 -7.69 -15.42 -8.67
CA SER A 67 -9.12 -15.67 -8.90
C SER A 67 -10.05 -15.10 -7.83
N VAL A 68 -9.66 -14.00 -7.19
CA VAL A 68 -10.53 -13.26 -6.27
C VAL A 68 -11.65 -12.57 -7.07
N PRO A 69 -12.92 -12.63 -6.61
CA PRO A 69 -14.04 -11.94 -7.25
C PRO A 69 -13.83 -10.43 -7.40
N ASP A 70 -14.24 -9.87 -8.54
CA ASP A 70 -14.03 -8.45 -8.89
C ASP A 70 -14.65 -7.48 -7.89
N ASN A 71 -15.78 -7.85 -7.27
CA ASN A 71 -16.40 -7.03 -6.22
C ASN A 71 -15.51 -6.92 -4.98
N LEU A 72 -14.79 -7.98 -4.61
CA LEU A 72 -13.84 -7.95 -3.50
C LEU A 72 -12.58 -7.19 -3.88
N ILE A 73 -12.09 -7.32 -5.11
CA ILE A 73 -10.95 -6.52 -5.60
C ILE A 73 -11.28 -5.02 -5.56
N ALA A 74 -12.49 -4.63 -5.95
CA ALA A 74 -12.94 -3.24 -5.87
C ALA A 74 -12.99 -2.73 -4.42
N GLU A 75 -13.45 -3.57 -3.48
CA GLU A 75 -13.44 -3.27 -2.05
C GLU A 75 -12.00 -3.09 -1.52
N VAL A 76 -11.08 -3.97 -1.90
CA VAL A 76 -9.65 -3.85 -1.57
C VAL A 76 -9.08 -2.52 -2.06
N ALA A 77 -9.34 -2.18 -3.31
CA ALA A 77 -8.83 -0.95 -3.93
C ALA A 77 -9.40 0.29 -3.24
N ALA A 78 -10.71 0.29 -2.90
CA ALA A 78 -11.35 1.38 -2.18
C ALA A 78 -10.74 1.59 -0.79
N ILE A 79 -10.38 0.51 -0.08
CA ILE A 79 -9.73 0.62 1.22
C ILE A 79 -8.30 1.13 1.08
N ALA A 80 -7.53 0.61 0.14
CA ALA A 80 -6.17 1.10 -0.13
C ALA A 80 -6.18 2.61 -0.43
N GLU A 81 -7.15 3.07 -1.22
CA GLU A 81 -7.33 4.48 -1.59
C GLU A 81 -7.47 5.41 -0.38
N THR A 82 -8.08 4.95 0.72
CA THR A 82 -8.20 5.76 1.96
C THR A 82 -6.86 6.18 2.56
N THR A 83 -5.78 5.45 2.23
CA THR A 83 -4.43 5.69 2.76
C THR A 83 -3.61 6.66 1.91
N ARG A 84 -4.10 7.03 0.72
CA ARG A 84 -3.36 7.83 -0.26
C ARG A 84 -2.84 9.14 0.31
N ASN A 85 -3.69 9.87 1.02
CA ASN A 85 -3.30 11.18 1.55
C ASN A 85 -2.19 11.07 2.58
N ASP A 86 -2.24 10.06 3.45
CA ASP A 86 -1.17 9.84 4.42
C ASP A 86 0.12 9.40 3.73
N VAL A 87 0.07 8.47 2.78
CA VAL A 87 1.25 8.02 2.01
C VAL A 87 1.91 9.17 1.24
N LEU A 88 1.10 10.07 0.65
CA LEU A 88 1.59 11.21 -0.13
C LEU A 88 1.83 12.48 0.72
N GLY A 89 1.59 12.42 2.03
CA GLY A 89 1.86 13.52 2.95
C GLY A 89 0.97 14.75 2.78
N ARG A 90 -0.30 14.58 2.39
CA ARG A 90 -1.30 15.64 2.23
C ARG A 90 -2.47 15.56 3.20
#